data_AF-A0A061RRI6-F1
#
_entry.id   AF-A0A061RRI6-F1
#
_cell.length_a   1.000
_cell.length_b   1.000
_cell.length_c   1.000
_cell.angle_alpha   90.00
_cell.angle_beta   90.00
_cell.angle_gamma   90.00
#
_symmetry.space_group_name_H-M   'P 1'
#
loop_
_entity.id
_entity.type
_entity.pdbx_description
1 polymer ?
#
loop_
_entity_poly.entity_id
_entity_poly.type
_entity_poly.pdbx_seq_one_letter_code
_entity_poly.pdbx_strand_id
1 'polypeptide(L)'
;MQMFKQPVQKVARGDRAGICVTKLDASLMERGLASSPGLVPTFSAAIASVEKIRFYAGVVSSGTKFNVTIGHTAALAEVTFFGLPPGKSSAVHSPEEAMALAAQNLMALTTKDSRPPPFDFEAEYLYQEELYGLEGRPRSAEGPAAVPSDSNESDAASHHGPQWALLKFDRAVTVPQDSLLIGARFDMDNSSAACRLALYGRLLAVVICPNDTPSENTQGAKELKALRVYKPKQKVGSIERVNASRTGALCKNLLKKETDISPFLGLKVIASGGEEGVIESSFGKSGKFNVRFPGGLAETTGKPNTSTITLNFKRYMFDEQAKRAMVQ
;
A
#
# COMPACT_ATOMS: atom_id res chain seq x y z
N MET A 1 -3.41 -23.51 -39.69
CA MET A 1 -2.48 -22.42 -39.32
C MET A 1 -1.34 -22.40 -40.34
N GLN A 2 -0.62 -21.29 -40.49
CA GLN A 2 0.52 -21.20 -41.41
C GLN A 2 1.74 -20.59 -40.70
N MET A 3 2.92 -21.17 -40.91
CA MET A 3 4.19 -20.70 -40.40
C MET A 3 5.27 -20.88 -41.47
N PHE A 4 6.16 -19.90 -41.66
CA PHE A 4 7.18 -19.92 -42.72
C PHE A 4 6.66 -20.31 -44.11
N LYS A 5 5.50 -19.75 -44.49
CA LYS A 5 4.79 -20.01 -45.75
C LYS A 5 4.27 -21.46 -45.92
N GLN A 6 4.36 -22.32 -44.90
CA GLN A 6 3.87 -23.70 -44.94
C GLN A 6 2.70 -23.94 -43.97
N PRO A 7 1.74 -24.81 -44.31
CA PRO A 7 0.65 -25.16 -43.40
C PRO A 7 1.18 -25.98 -42.22
N VAL A 8 0.73 -25.65 -41.00
CA VAL A 8 1.11 -26.34 -39.75
C VAL A 8 -0.13 -26.71 -38.92
N GLN A 9 -0.04 -27.83 -38.20
CA GLN A 9 -1.10 -28.37 -37.35
C GLN A 9 -0.94 -28.03 -35.86
N LYS A 10 0.28 -27.68 -35.43
CA LYS A 10 0.59 -27.31 -34.05
C LYS A 10 1.54 -26.13 -34.06
N VAL A 11 1.40 -25.28 -33.05
CA VAL A 11 2.30 -24.17 -32.74
C VAL A 11 2.59 -24.23 -31.25
N ALA A 12 3.80 -23.84 -30.84
CA ALA A 12 4.26 -23.84 -29.47
C ALA A 12 4.71 -22.45 -29.04
N ARG A 13 5.03 -22.32 -27.75
CA ARG A 13 5.54 -21.07 -27.18
C ARG A 13 6.81 -20.63 -27.91
N GLY A 14 6.78 -19.42 -28.47
CA GLY A 14 7.89 -18.83 -29.22
C GLY A 14 7.67 -18.79 -30.72
N ASP A 15 6.71 -19.56 -31.23
CA ASP A 15 6.38 -19.59 -32.66
C ASP A 15 5.61 -18.33 -33.08
N ARG A 16 5.94 -17.83 -34.28
CA ARG A 16 5.17 -16.78 -34.96
C ARG A 16 4.39 -17.41 -36.11
N ALA A 17 3.07 -17.54 -35.94
CA ALA A 17 2.20 -18.17 -36.93
C ALA A 17 0.99 -17.30 -37.28
N GLY A 18 0.49 -17.47 -38.50
CA GLY A 18 -0.82 -16.97 -38.92
C GLY A 18 -1.92 -17.98 -38.60
N ILE A 19 -2.98 -17.53 -37.95
CA ILE A 19 -4.16 -18.33 -37.63
C ILE A 19 -5.35 -17.73 -38.37
N CYS A 20 -6.03 -18.57 -39.15
CA CYS A 20 -7.27 -18.17 -39.81
C CYS A 20 -8.43 -18.44 -38.84
N VAL A 21 -9.22 -17.41 -38.55
CA VAL A 21 -10.41 -17.47 -37.70
C VAL A 21 -11.62 -17.01 -38.50
N THR A 22 -12.78 -17.59 -38.22
CA THR A 22 -14.01 -17.28 -38.96
C THR A 22 -14.73 -16.10 -38.31
N LYS A 23 -15.36 -15.24 -39.15
CA LYS A 23 -16.28 -14.17 -38.73
C LYS A 23 -15.69 -13.12 -37.76
N LEU A 24 -14.38 -12.90 -37.78
CA LEU A 24 -13.75 -11.79 -37.07
C LEU A 24 -13.60 -10.59 -38.02
N ASP A 25 -14.16 -9.45 -37.64
CA ASP A 25 -13.91 -8.19 -38.34
C ASP A 25 -12.52 -7.66 -37.94
N ALA A 26 -11.66 -7.43 -38.93
CA ALA A 26 -10.31 -6.94 -38.72
C ALA A 26 -10.27 -5.50 -38.16
N SER A 27 -11.32 -4.71 -38.39
CA SER A 27 -11.41 -3.34 -37.86
C SER A 27 -11.64 -3.29 -36.35
N LEU A 28 -12.18 -4.36 -35.76
CA LEU A 28 -12.44 -4.44 -34.31
C LEU A 28 -11.20 -4.84 -33.50
N MET A 29 -10.12 -5.29 -34.15
CA MET A 29 -8.96 -5.85 -33.46
C MET A 29 -7.65 -5.60 -34.22
N GLU A 30 -6.83 -4.67 -33.73
CA GLU A 30 -5.48 -4.45 -34.24
C GLU A 30 -4.41 -5.22 -33.44
N ARG A 31 -4.42 -5.05 -32.12
CA ARG A 31 -3.52 -5.71 -31.16
C ARG A 31 -4.34 -6.20 -29.98
N GLY A 32 -4.14 -7.44 -29.58
CA GLY A 32 -4.90 -8.04 -28.49
C GLY A 32 -4.31 -9.37 -28.03
N LEU A 33 -5.04 -10.03 -27.15
CA LEU A 33 -4.70 -11.34 -26.63
C LEU A 33 -5.71 -12.35 -27.16
N ALA A 34 -5.21 -13.51 -27.58
CA ALA A 34 -6.02 -14.69 -27.86
C ALA A 34 -5.65 -15.77 -26.84
N SER A 35 -6.62 -16.23 -26.08
CA SER A 35 -6.43 -17.26 -25.04
C SER A 35 -7.58 -18.27 -25.06
N SER A 36 -7.42 -19.36 -24.32
CA SER A 36 -8.56 -20.21 -23.98
C SER A 36 -9.63 -19.39 -23.23
N PRO A 37 -10.92 -19.65 -23.47
CA PRO A 37 -12.01 -18.97 -22.77
C PRO A 37 -11.85 -19.06 -21.25
N GLY A 38 -12.06 -17.94 -20.55
CA GLY A 38 -12.02 -17.86 -19.09
C GLY A 38 -10.62 -17.81 -18.46
N LEU A 39 -9.54 -17.91 -19.23
CA LEU A 39 -8.17 -17.92 -18.67
C LEU A 39 -7.66 -16.51 -18.32
N VAL A 40 -8.02 -15.51 -19.13
CA VAL A 40 -7.53 -14.14 -18.97
C VAL A 40 -8.65 -13.30 -18.34
N PRO A 41 -8.51 -12.87 -17.08
CA PRO A 41 -9.53 -12.08 -16.41
C PRO A 41 -9.54 -10.62 -16.89
N THR A 42 -10.70 -9.99 -16.76
CA THR A 42 -10.88 -8.54 -16.89
C THR A 42 -11.14 -7.95 -15.50
N PHE A 43 -10.42 -6.90 -15.13
CA PHE A 43 -10.51 -6.30 -13.79
C PHE A 43 -10.25 -4.80 -13.80
N SER A 44 -10.72 -4.11 -12.76
CA SER A 44 -10.54 -2.65 -12.60
C SER A 44 -9.57 -2.31 -11.46
N ALA A 45 -9.20 -3.28 -10.64
CA ALA A 45 -8.17 -3.10 -9.61
C ALA A 45 -7.31 -4.35 -9.45
N ALA A 46 -6.07 -4.17 -9.00
CA ALA A 46 -5.15 -5.28 -8.75
C ALA A 46 -4.14 -4.93 -7.66
N ILE A 47 -3.61 -5.96 -7.02
CA ILE A 47 -2.49 -5.88 -6.07
C ILE A 47 -1.25 -6.37 -6.79
N ALA A 48 -0.17 -5.62 -6.65
CA ALA A 48 1.12 -5.95 -7.25
C ALA A 48 2.25 -5.77 -6.25
N SER A 49 3.30 -6.60 -6.38
CA SER A 49 4.61 -6.29 -5.80
C SER A 49 5.31 -5.33 -6.76
N VAL A 50 5.88 -4.25 -6.21
CA VAL A 50 6.40 -3.12 -7.00
C VAL A 50 7.74 -2.64 -6.46
N GLU A 51 8.54 -2.08 -7.37
CA GLU A 51 9.86 -1.53 -7.11
C GLU A 51 10.06 -0.22 -7.89
N LYS A 52 10.74 0.76 -7.27
CA LYS A 52 11.06 2.03 -7.93
C LYS A 52 12.20 1.82 -8.93
N ILE A 53 12.07 2.42 -10.11
CA ILE A 53 13.15 2.40 -11.11
C ILE A 53 14.24 3.36 -10.67
N ARG A 54 15.48 2.87 -10.49
CA ARG A 54 16.64 3.65 -10.02
C ARG A 54 16.97 4.89 -10.85
N PHE A 55 16.59 4.88 -12.13
CA PHE A 55 16.86 5.99 -13.05
C PHE A 55 15.78 7.07 -13.01
N TYR A 56 14.67 6.82 -12.32
CA TYR A 56 13.59 7.76 -12.14
C TYR A 56 13.92 8.71 -10.98
N ALA A 57 14.25 9.95 -11.32
CA ALA A 57 14.62 10.96 -10.33
C ALA A 57 13.43 11.47 -9.50
N GLY A 58 12.20 11.29 -9.99
CA GLY A 58 11.01 11.81 -9.31
C GLY A 58 10.61 11.00 -8.07
N VAL A 59 9.86 11.65 -7.18
CA VAL A 59 9.15 10.98 -6.09
C VAL A 59 7.96 10.20 -6.66
N VAL A 60 7.74 8.98 -6.18
CA VAL A 60 6.64 8.10 -6.60
C VAL A 60 5.61 8.02 -5.48
N SER A 61 4.76 9.04 -5.37
CA SER A 61 3.82 9.18 -4.26
C SER A 61 2.52 8.38 -4.43
N SER A 62 2.00 7.87 -3.33
CA SER A 62 0.66 7.28 -3.21
C SER A 62 -0.44 8.30 -3.56
N GLY A 63 -1.49 7.84 -4.25
CA GLY A 63 -2.58 8.67 -4.78
C GLY A 63 -2.29 9.32 -6.13
N THR A 64 -1.07 9.15 -6.66
CA THR A 64 -0.71 9.63 -8.00
C THR A 64 -1.20 8.65 -9.06
N LYS A 65 -1.61 9.18 -10.23
CA LYS A 65 -1.93 8.38 -11.40
C LYS A 65 -0.68 8.12 -12.25
N PHE A 66 -0.49 6.89 -12.69
CA PHE A 66 0.57 6.50 -13.61
C PHE A 66 -0.02 5.82 -14.83
N ASN A 67 0.64 5.95 -15.99
CA ASN A 67 0.36 5.13 -17.15
C ASN A 67 0.95 3.74 -16.89
N VAL A 68 0.08 2.79 -16.53
CA VAL A 68 0.47 1.43 -16.19
C VAL A 68 0.29 0.55 -17.41
N THR A 69 1.39 -0.03 -17.88
CA THR A 69 1.41 -0.97 -19.00
C THR A 69 1.54 -2.39 -18.46
N ILE A 70 0.61 -3.26 -18.83
CA ILE A 70 0.59 -4.68 -18.48
C ILE A 70 0.39 -5.49 -19.76
N GLY A 71 1.39 -6.29 -20.12
CA GLY A 71 1.39 -7.02 -21.39
C GLY A 71 1.31 -6.08 -22.60
N HIS A 72 0.17 -6.08 -23.30
CA HIS A 72 -0.09 -5.24 -24.48
C HIS A 72 -1.07 -4.09 -24.21
N THR A 73 -1.56 -3.96 -22.98
CA THR A 73 -2.56 -2.97 -22.60
C THR A 73 -1.91 -1.90 -21.73
N ALA A 74 -2.23 -0.63 -21.99
CA ALA A 74 -1.83 0.49 -21.16
C ALA A 74 -3.09 1.25 -20.70
N ALA A 75 -3.19 1.53 -19.40
CA ALA A 75 -4.28 2.31 -18.82
C ALA A 75 -3.76 3.16 -17.66
N LEU A 76 -4.48 4.24 -17.34
CA LEU A 76 -4.13 5.08 -16.20
C LEU A 76 -4.60 4.38 -14.92
N ALA A 77 -3.70 4.27 -13.94
CA ALA A 77 -4.03 3.71 -12.63
C ALA A 77 -3.63 4.67 -11.52
N GLU A 78 -4.54 4.90 -10.57
CA GLU A 78 -4.20 5.48 -9.28
C GLU A 78 -3.52 4.41 -8.42
N VAL A 79 -2.36 4.75 -7.84
CA VAL A 79 -1.53 3.79 -7.12
C VAL A 79 -1.50 4.13 -5.64
N THR A 80 -1.76 3.14 -4.78
CA THR A 80 -1.61 3.27 -3.32
C THR A 80 -0.54 2.29 -2.83
N PHE A 81 0.54 2.79 -2.26
CA PHE A 81 1.65 1.99 -1.75
C PHE A 81 1.47 1.59 -0.29
N PHE A 82 1.94 0.39 0.04
CA PHE A 82 1.96 -0.13 1.39
C PHE A 82 3.05 -1.21 1.55
N GLY A 83 3.49 -1.41 2.78
CA GLY A 83 4.56 -2.34 3.15
C GLY A 83 4.26 -3.08 4.44
N LEU A 84 5.23 -3.86 4.92
CA LEU A 84 5.10 -4.53 6.21
C LEU A 84 5.19 -3.51 7.36
N PRO A 85 4.40 -3.67 8.43
CA PRO A 85 4.50 -2.78 9.57
C PRO A 85 5.81 -3.02 10.34
N PRO A 86 6.35 -1.99 11.01
CA PRO A 86 7.56 -2.12 11.81
C PRO A 86 7.38 -3.23 12.85
N GLY A 87 8.27 -4.22 12.86
CA GLY A 87 8.26 -5.37 13.78
C GLY A 87 7.57 -6.64 13.29
N LYS A 88 6.68 -6.61 12.27
CA LYS A 88 6.12 -7.83 11.62
C LYS A 88 6.77 -8.16 10.27
N SER A 89 7.72 -7.36 9.81
CA SER A 89 8.74 -7.86 8.90
C SER A 89 9.43 -9.01 9.64
N SER A 90 9.00 -10.24 9.38
CA SER A 90 9.30 -11.48 10.08
C SER A 90 10.61 -11.43 10.87
N ALA A 91 10.57 -11.19 12.19
CA ALA A 91 11.76 -11.28 13.05
C ALA A 91 13.03 -10.54 12.54
N VAL A 92 12.90 -9.43 11.80
CA VAL A 92 14.04 -8.74 11.20
C VAL A 92 14.64 -7.75 12.20
N HIS A 93 15.67 -8.18 12.93
CA HIS A 93 16.49 -7.29 13.76
C HIS A 93 17.63 -6.62 12.97
N SER A 94 17.84 -6.96 11.70
CA SER A 94 18.93 -6.42 10.89
C SER A 94 18.46 -5.77 9.58
N PRO A 95 18.94 -4.56 9.23
CA PRO A 95 18.76 -3.98 7.90
C PRO A 95 19.19 -4.89 6.74
N GLU A 96 20.07 -5.85 7.03
CA GLU A 96 20.64 -6.82 6.09
C GLU A 96 19.63 -7.90 5.65
N GLU A 97 18.82 -8.44 6.56
CA GLU A 97 17.79 -9.43 6.20
C GLU A 97 16.62 -8.82 5.44
N ALA A 98 16.22 -7.58 5.78
CA ALA A 98 15.24 -6.83 5.00
C ALA A 98 15.74 -6.60 3.56
N MET A 99 17.04 -6.33 3.42
CA MET A 99 17.68 -6.22 2.11
C MET A 99 17.69 -7.55 1.36
N ALA A 100 18.00 -8.65 2.04
CA ALA A 100 18.02 -9.99 1.44
C ALA A 100 16.63 -10.38 0.91
N LEU A 101 15.58 -10.13 1.69
CA LEU A 101 14.20 -10.37 1.27
C LEU A 101 13.79 -9.49 0.09
N ALA A 102 14.14 -8.19 0.12
CA ALA A 102 13.90 -7.30 -1.01
C ALA A 102 14.67 -7.74 -2.26
N ALA A 103 15.92 -8.19 -2.12
CA ALA A 103 16.72 -8.72 -3.23
C ALA A 103 16.11 -10.00 -3.82
N GLN A 104 15.63 -10.92 -2.98
CA GLN A 104 14.91 -12.11 -3.43
C GLN A 104 13.63 -11.75 -4.17
N ASN A 105 12.84 -10.80 -3.64
CA ASN A 105 11.65 -10.31 -4.33
C ASN A 105 11.98 -9.62 -5.65
N LEU A 106 13.06 -8.83 -5.72
CA LEU A 106 13.56 -8.22 -6.96
C LEU A 106 13.88 -9.28 -8.03
N MET A 107 14.52 -10.38 -7.63
CA MET A 107 14.79 -11.51 -8.53
C MET A 107 13.49 -12.17 -8.98
N ALA A 108 12.49 -12.30 -8.10
CA ALA A 108 11.17 -12.84 -8.41
C ALA A 108 10.31 -11.94 -9.31
N LEU A 109 10.55 -10.63 -9.27
CA LEU A 109 9.93 -9.66 -10.16
C LEU A 109 10.54 -9.67 -11.56
N THR A 110 11.83 -10.01 -11.70
CA THR A 110 12.58 -9.86 -12.96
C THR A 110 12.82 -11.16 -13.71
N THR A 111 12.85 -12.31 -13.01
CA THR A 111 13.07 -13.62 -13.64
C THR A 111 11.75 -14.33 -13.96
N LYS A 112 11.75 -15.09 -15.05
CA LYS A 112 10.56 -15.82 -15.52
C LYS A 112 10.21 -17.02 -14.64
N ASP A 113 11.22 -17.59 -13.98
CA ASP A 113 11.14 -18.89 -13.30
C ASP A 113 10.88 -18.78 -11.79
N SER A 114 11.17 -17.63 -11.18
CA SER A 114 10.74 -17.36 -9.81
C SER A 114 9.52 -16.45 -9.81
N ARG A 115 8.54 -16.77 -8.97
CA ARG A 115 7.35 -15.96 -8.75
C ARG A 115 7.43 -15.35 -7.36
N PRO A 116 7.00 -14.09 -7.20
CA PRO A 116 6.86 -13.52 -5.88
C PRO A 116 5.89 -14.38 -5.06
N PRO A 117 6.07 -14.45 -3.73
CA PRO A 117 5.16 -15.18 -2.87
C PRO A 117 3.72 -14.66 -3.04
N PRO A 118 2.71 -15.53 -2.89
CA PRO A 118 1.31 -15.11 -2.98
C PRO A 118 1.01 -14.01 -1.97
N PHE A 119 0.12 -13.10 -2.34
CA PHE A 119 -0.27 -12.01 -1.47
C PHE A 119 -1.16 -12.52 -0.32
N ASP A 120 -0.77 -12.23 0.91
CA ASP A 120 -1.54 -12.55 2.11
C ASP A 120 -2.54 -11.42 2.41
N PHE A 121 -3.83 -11.69 2.27
CA PHE A 121 -4.91 -10.73 2.56
C PHE A 121 -5.22 -10.60 4.05
N GLU A 122 -4.83 -11.57 4.89
CA GLU A 122 -5.10 -11.56 6.32
C GLU A 122 -4.04 -10.78 7.10
N ALA A 123 -2.85 -10.64 6.53
CA ALA A 123 -1.77 -9.83 7.07
C ALA A 123 -2.13 -8.34 7.16
N GLU A 124 -1.58 -7.66 8.17
CA GLU A 124 -1.67 -6.21 8.31
C GLU A 124 -0.55 -5.53 7.54
N TYR A 125 -0.88 -4.47 6.82
CA TYR A 125 0.07 -3.67 6.05
C TYR A 125 0.04 -2.21 6.48
N LEU A 126 1.22 -1.60 6.49
CA LEU A 126 1.41 -0.18 6.76
C LEU A 126 1.32 0.60 5.46
N TYR A 127 0.41 1.58 5.39
CA TYR A 127 0.37 2.53 4.29
C TYR A 127 1.67 3.33 4.21
N GLN A 128 2.15 3.56 2.98
CA GLN A 128 3.32 4.37 2.70
C GLN A 128 2.94 5.55 1.80
N GLU A 129 3.51 6.72 2.08
CA GLU A 129 3.25 7.93 1.29
C GLU A 129 3.89 7.87 -0.10
N GLU A 130 4.91 7.04 -0.26
CA GLU A 130 5.65 6.87 -1.50
C GLU A 130 6.25 5.47 -1.66
N LEU A 131 6.62 5.15 -2.89
CA LEU A 131 7.45 4.01 -3.24
C LEU A 131 8.91 4.41 -3.08
N TYR A 132 9.58 3.79 -2.12
CA TYR A 132 10.99 4.00 -1.85
C TYR A 132 11.81 3.16 -2.84
N GLY A 133 12.93 3.72 -3.30
CA GLY A 133 13.85 3.01 -4.16
C GLY A 133 14.98 2.36 -3.39
N LEU A 134 16.05 2.06 -4.13
CA LEU A 134 17.32 1.60 -3.56
C LEU A 134 18.07 2.68 -2.76
N GLU A 135 17.58 3.93 -2.79
CA GLU A 135 18.04 5.05 -1.97
C GLU A 135 17.69 4.74 -0.50
N GLY A 136 18.64 4.17 0.25
CA GLY A 136 18.44 3.61 1.60
C GLY A 136 18.98 2.18 1.79
N ARG A 137 19.42 1.52 0.72
CA ARG A 137 20.13 0.24 0.78
C ARG A 137 21.62 0.48 1.12
N PRO A 138 22.24 -0.22 2.09
CA PRO A 138 23.69 -0.30 2.17
C PRO A 138 24.27 -0.60 0.79
N ARG A 139 25.13 0.28 0.27
CA ARG A 139 25.88 0.02 -0.96
C ARG A 139 26.69 -1.24 -0.70
N SER A 140 26.33 -2.37 -1.32
CA SER A 140 27.27 -3.48 -1.44
C SER A 140 28.46 -2.93 -2.22
N ALA A 141 29.61 -2.86 -1.56
CA ALA A 141 30.85 -2.38 -2.12
C ALA A 141 31.29 -3.33 -3.24
N GLU A 142 30.78 -3.15 -4.46
CA GLU A 142 31.28 -3.69 -5.74
C GLU A 142 30.27 -3.37 -6.86
N GLY A 143 30.38 -2.17 -7.43
CA GLY A 143 29.64 -1.76 -8.62
C GLY A 143 30.21 -0.46 -9.19
N PRO A 144 30.50 -0.37 -10.50
CA PRO A 144 31.29 0.73 -11.02
C PRO A 144 30.43 1.98 -11.33
N ALA A 145 31.07 3.13 -11.12
CA ALA A 145 30.74 4.48 -11.56
C ALA A 145 29.71 5.27 -10.73
N ALA A 146 30.28 6.14 -9.90
CA ALA A 146 29.66 7.17 -9.09
C ALA A 146 29.06 8.32 -9.93
N VAL A 147 27.98 8.89 -9.43
CA VAL A 147 27.60 10.29 -9.68
C VAL A 147 27.53 10.96 -8.30
N PRO A 148 28.19 12.11 -8.07
CA PRO A 148 28.17 12.77 -6.78
C PRO A 148 26.87 13.57 -6.65
N SER A 149 26.16 13.40 -5.53
CA SER A 149 25.15 14.34 -5.10
C SER A 149 25.40 14.68 -3.64
N ASP A 150 25.99 15.86 -3.43
CA ASP A 150 26.01 16.58 -2.17
C ASP A 150 24.57 16.84 -1.70
N SER A 151 24.16 16.24 -0.59
CA SER A 151 23.21 16.84 0.36
C SER A 151 23.01 15.95 1.60
N ASN A 152 23.50 16.44 2.74
CA ASN A 152 23.07 16.21 4.13
C ASN A 152 23.05 14.77 4.68
N GLU A 153 24.11 14.45 5.45
CA GLU A 153 24.30 13.27 6.29
C GLU A 153 23.43 13.26 7.58
N SER A 154 22.09 13.24 7.47
CA SER A 154 21.25 13.03 8.67
C SER A 154 20.09 12.03 8.55
N ASP A 155 19.78 11.50 7.37
CA ASP A 155 18.75 10.46 7.20
C ASP A 155 19.41 9.09 7.02
N ALA A 156 19.81 8.50 8.14
CA ALA A 156 20.42 7.18 8.19
C ALA A 156 19.44 6.08 7.74
N ALA A 157 19.72 5.46 6.59
CA ALA A 157 19.52 4.02 6.31
C ALA A 157 18.17 3.37 6.71
N SER A 158 17.03 4.01 6.42
CA SER A 158 15.72 3.37 6.59
C SER A 158 15.40 2.48 5.37
N HIS A 159 15.71 1.18 5.48
CA HIS A 159 15.27 0.21 4.48
C HIS A 159 13.81 -0.19 4.73
N HIS A 160 12.93 0.04 3.76
CA HIS A 160 11.48 -0.15 3.92
C HIS A 160 10.97 -1.57 3.60
N GLY A 161 11.89 -2.53 3.37
CA GLY A 161 11.54 -3.91 3.05
C GLY A 161 10.79 -4.01 1.72
N PRO A 162 10.09 -5.13 1.44
CA PRO A 162 9.26 -5.24 0.26
C PRO A 162 8.05 -4.29 0.31
N GLN A 163 7.76 -3.68 -0.85
CA GLN A 163 6.58 -2.82 -1.04
C GLN A 163 5.60 -3.44 -2.04
N TRP A 164 4.33 -3.14 -1.80
CA TRP A 164 3.22 -3.50 -2.67
C TRP A 164 2.43 -2.26 -3.06
N ALA A 165 1.66 -2.41 -4.13
CA ALA A 165 0.79 -1.39 -4.66
C ALA A 165 -0.61 -1.94 -4.90
N LEU A 166 -1.62 -1.18 -4.47
CA LEU A 166 -2.98 -1.30 -4.98
C LEU A 166 -3.12 -0.38 -6.19
N LEU A 167 -3.38 -0.98 -7.34
CA LEU A 167 -3.63 -0.31 -8.61
C LEU A 167 -5.14 -0.21 -8.83
N LYS A 168 -5.66 1.00 -9.05
CA LYS A 168 -7.04 1.24 -9.45
C LYS A 168 -7.07 1.87 -10.84
N PHE A 169 -7.49 1.11 -11.83
CA PHE A 169 -7.51 1.54 -13.22
C PHE A 169 -8.74 2.39 -13.51
N ASP A 170 -8.57 3.39 -14.38
CA ASP A 170 -9.65 4.22 -14.89
C ASP A 170 -10.59 3.46 -15.83
N ARG A 171 -10.06 2.43 -16.49
CA ARG A 171 -10.76 1.52 -17.39
C ARG A 171 -10.39 0.08 -17.05
N ALA A 172 -11.32 -0.84 -17.23
CA ALA A 172 -11.05 -2.26 -17.01
C ALA A 172 -9.96 -2.76 -17.98
N VAL A 173 -9.06 -3.59 -17.46
CA VAL A 173 -7.95 -4.18 -18.22
C VAL A 173 -8.09 -5.69 -18.27
N THR A 174 -7.84 -6.28 -19.44
CA THR A 174 -7.89 -7.73 -19.67
C THR A 174 -6.47 -8.26 -19.84
N VAL A 175 -5.92 -8.86 -18.78
CA VAL A 175 -4.51 -9.29 -18.74
C VAL A 175 -4.36 -10.58 -17.93
N PRO A 176 -3.40 -11.46 -18.29
CA PRO A 176 -3.16 -12.69 -17.54
C PRO A 176 -2.79 -12.39 -16.08
N GLN A 177 -3.16 -13.30 -15.17
CA GLN A 177 -2.62 -13.29 -13.80
C GLN A 177 -1.09 -13.43 -13.85
N ASP A 178 -0.40 -12.93 -12.82
CA ASP A 178 1.06 -12.91 -12.71
C ASP A 178 1.82 -12.13 -13.81
N SER A 179 1.13 -11.25 -14.55
CA SER A 179 1.74 -10.42 -15.58
C SER A 179 2.70 -9.37 -14.99
N LEU A 180 3.77 -9.08 -15.73
CA LEU A 180 4.66 -7.96 -15.45
C LEU A 180 3.95 -6.64 -15.74
N LEU A 181 4.22 -5.66 -14.90
CA LEU A 181 3.70 -4.31 -15.05
C LEU A 181 4.83 -3.29 -15.03
N ILE A 182 4.63 -2.20 -15.75
CA ILE A 182 5.51 -1.03 -15.75
C ILE A 182 4.64 0.21 -15.59
N GLY A 183 4.95 1.07 -14.62
CA GLY A 183 4.33 2.36 -14.44
C GLY A 183 5.22 3.48 -14.95
N ALA A 184 4.68 4.36 -15.80
CA ALA A 184 5.40 5.47 -16.39
C ALA A 184 4.64 6.80 -16.22
N ARG A 185 5.40 7.91 -16.21
CA ARG A 185 4.86 9.26 -16.33
C ARG A 185 5.21 9.83 -17.70
N PHE A 186 4.27 9.78 -18.62
CA PHE A 186 4.45 10.35 -19.97
C PHE A 186 4.12 11.84 -20.06
N ASP A 187 3.54 12.43 -19.01
CA ASP A 187 3.23 13.86 -18.93
C ASP A 187 4.49 14.75 -18.78
N MET A 188 5.67 14.14 -18.65
CA MET A 188 6.94 14.84 -18.62
C MET A 188 7.32 15.33 -20.02
N ASP A 189 7.97 16.50 -20.09
CA ASP A 189 8.35 17.10 -21.37
C ASP A 189 9.16 16.13 -22.25
N ASN A 190 8.79 16.07 -23.52
CA ASN A 190 9.40 15.19 -24.50
C ASN A 190 10.89 15.49 -24.72
N SER A 191 11.31 16.73 -24.46
CA SER A 191 12.69 17.19 -24.56
C SER A 191 13.59 16.76 -23.40
N SER A 192 13.00 16.32 -22.27
CA SER A 192 13.76 15.94 -21.09
C SER A 192 14.41 14.57 -21.26
N ALA A 193 15.73 14.52 -21.01
CA ALA A 193 16.54 13.30 -20.98
C ALA A 193 16.29 12.43 -19.73
N ALA A 194 15.39 12.85 -18.82
CA ALA A 194 15.06 12.09 -17.62
C ALA A 194 14.28 10.81 -17.94
N CYS A 195 14.56 9.74 -17.20
CA CYS A 195 13.80 8.49 -17.30
C CYS A 195 12.34 8.73 -16.91
N ARG A 196 11.40 8.26 -17.74
CA ARG A 196 9.94 8.39 -17.53
C ARG A 196 9.30 7.14 -16.93
N LEU A 197 10.05 6.05 -16.87
CA LEU A 197 9.61 4.81 -16.25
C LEU A 197 9.83 4.96 -14.75
N ALA A 198 8.75 5.00 -13.97
CA ALA A 198 8.79 5.30 -12.55
C ALA A 198 8.91 4.04 -11.68
N LEU A 199 8.17 3.00 -12.04
CA LEU A 199 8.10 1.76 -11.26
C LEU A 199 7.92 0.55 -12.18
N TYR A 200 8.28 -0.62 -11.67
CA TYR A 200 7.98 -1.90 -12.29
C TYR A 200 7.53 -2.89 -11.23
N GLY A 201 6.89 -3.97 -11.65
CA GLY A 201 6.39 -4.95 -10.71
C GLY A 201 5.73 -6.14 -11.38
N ARG A 202 5.02 -6.92 -10.56
CA ARG A 202 4.29 -8.10 -11.00
C ARG A 202 2.97 -8.19 -10.26
N LEU A 203 1.90 -8.51 -10.99
CA LEU A 203 0.58 -8.73 -10.41
C LEU A 203 0.62 -9.95 -9.47
N LEU A 204 0.01 -9.82 -8.29
CA LEU A 204 -0.14 -10.90 -7.31
C LEU A 204 -1.59 -11.32 -7.16
N ALA A 205 -2.52 -10.35 -7.22
CA ALA A 205 -3.94 -10.60 -7.13
C ALA A 205 -4.71 -9.60 -7.99
N VAL A 206 -5.83 -10.04 -8.55
CA VAL A 206 -6.71 -9.20 -9.37
C VAL A 206 -8.08 -9.14 -8.72
N VAL A 207 -8.66 -7.94 -8.69
CA VAL A 207 -9.96 -7.67 -8.08
C VAL A 207 -10.99 -7.60 -9.21
N ILE A 208 -11.74 -8.68 -9.40
CA ILE A 208 -12.66 -8.82 -10.53
C ILE A 208 -13.97 -8.06 -10.22
N CYS A 209 -14.32 -7.12 -11.11
CA CYS A 209 -15.56 -6.36 -11.07
C CYS A 209 -16.47 -6.83 -12.22
N PRO A 210 -17.41 -7.76 -11.99
CA PRO A 210 -18.22 -8.35 -13.06
C PRO A 210 -19.09 -7.40 -13.91
N ASN A 211 -19.44 -6.18 -13.47
CA ASN A 211 -20.48 -5.37 -14.15
C ASN A 211 -20.20 -3.86 -14.30
N ASP A 212 -18.93 -3.37 -14.27
CA ASP A 212 -18.56 -1.93 -14.40
C ASP A 212 -19.31 -0.94 -13.47
N THR A 213 -20.13 -1.47 -12.56
CA THR A 213 -20.97 -0.75 -11.62
C THR A 213 -20.42 -1.08 -10.24
N PRO A 214 -19.86 -0.08 -9.53
CA PRO A 214 -19.36 -0.25 -8.17
C PRO A 214 -20.56 -0.39 -7.22
N SER A 215 -21.25 -1.52 -7.26
CA SER A 215 -22.17 -1.92 -6.20
C SER A 215 -21.33 -2.45 -5.02
N GLU A 216 -21.62 -1.97 -3.81
CA GLU A 216 -20.90 -2.32 -2.58
C GLU A 216 -20.91 -3.83 -2.23
N ASN A 217 -21.75 -4.61 -2.92
CA ASN A 217 -21.92 -6.05 -2.75
C ASN A 217 -21.16 -6.92 -3.75
N THR A 218 -20.43 -6.33 -4.69
CA THR A 218 -19.61 -7.07 -5.65
C THR A 218 -18.43 -7.76 -4.96
N GLN A 219 -18.05 -8.96 -5.43
CA GLN A 219 -16.93 -9.75 -4.89
C GLN A 219 -15.64 -8.92 -4.73
N GLY A 220 -15.31 -8.08 -5.71
CA GLY A 220 -14.15 -7.20 -5.63
C GLY A 220 -14.19 -6.15 -4.51
N ALA A 221 -15.39 -5.67 -4.12
CA ALA A 221 -15.53 -4.78 -2.98
C ALA A 221 -15.27 -5.50 -1.64
N LYS A 222 -15.57 -6.80 -1.57
CA LYS A 222 -15.25 -7.64 -0.39
C LYS A 222 -13.76 -7.89 -0.27
N GLU A 223 -13.07 -8.17 -1.38
CA GLU A 223 -11.61 -8.35 -1.42
C GLU A 223 -10.87 -7.08 -1.05
N LEU A 224 -11.33 -5.91 -1.53
CA LEU A 224 -10.79 -4.61 -1.11
C LEU A 224 -11.05 -4.31 0.36
N LYS A 225 -12.22 -4.68 0.91
CA LYS A 225 -12.52 -4.55 2.35
C LYS A 225 -11.66 -5.49 3.20
N ALA A 226 -11.29 -6.66 2.67
CA ALA A 226 -10.40 -7.60 3.35
C ALA A 226 -8.96 -7.07 3.44
N LEU A 227 -8.54 -6.16 2.56
CA LEU A 227 -7.20 -5.59 2.56
C LEU A 227 -6.95 -4.70 3.81
N ARG A 228 -6.18 -5.22 4.75
CA ARG A 228 -5.85 -4.58 6.05
C ARG A 228 -4.69 -3.59 5.95
N VAL A 229 -4.84 -2.56 5.12
CA VAL A 229 -3.88 -1.45 5.04
C VAL A 229 -4.30 -0.34 6.01
N TYR A 230 -3.41 0.04 6.92
CA TYR A 230 -3.69 1.08 7.92
C TYR A 230 -2.70 2.25 7.88
N LYS A 231 -3.17 3.42 8.29
CA LYS A 231 -2.34 4.58 8.63
C LYS A 231 -2.26 4.70 10.17
N PRO A 232 -1.06 4.68 10.78
CA PRO A 232 -0.93 4.97 12.20
C PRO A 232 -1.37 6.40 12.44
N LYS A 233 -2.20 6.59 13.46
CA LYS A 233 -2.68 7.89 13.88
C LYS A 233 -2.40 8.06 15.34
N GLN A 234 -1.82 9.21 15.65
CA GLN A 234 -1.58 9.67 17.00
C GLN A 234 -2.44 10.90 17.24
N LYS A 235 -3.13 10.91 18.37
CA LYS A 235 -3.83 12.09 18.88
C LYS A 235 -3.31 12.41 20.27
N VAL A 236 -3.09 13.68 20.52
CA VAL A 236 -2.61 14.16 21.81
C VAL A 236 -3.68 15.04 22.43
N GLY A 237 -3.98 14.80 23.70
CA GLY A 237 -4.89 15.59 24.52
C GLY A 237 -4.21 16.04 25.80
N SER A 238 -4.97 16.72 26.65
CA SER A 238 -4.50 17.25 27.94
C SER A 238 -5.43 16.85 29.07
N ILE A 239 -4.87 16.60 30.25
CA ILE A 239 -5.63 16.31 31.47
C ILE A 239 -6.14 17.63 32.06
N GLU A 240 -7.46 17.77 32.24
CA GLU A 240 -8.09 18.95 32.82
C GLU A 240 -8.29 18.81 34.33
N ARG A 241 -8.76 17.64 34.79
CA ARG A 241 -9.01 17.36 36.20
C ARG A 241 -8.75 15.90 36.51
N VAL A 242 -8.22 15.62 37.70
CA VAL A 242 -8.03 14.27 38.22
C VAL A 242 -8.96 14.07 39.43
N ASN A 243 -9.55 12.88 39.54
CA ASN A 243 -10.38 12.50 40.69
C ASN A 243 -9.52 12.29 41.94
N ALA A 244 -10.13 12.41 43.13
CA ALA A 244 -9.43 12.21 44.41
C ALA A 244 -8.77 10.82 44.53
N SER A 245 -9.36 9.79 43.92
CA SER A 245 -8.81 8.43 43.86
C SER A 245 -7.66 8.25 42.86
N ARG A 246 -7.34 9.26 42.04
CA ARG A 246 -6.36 9.21 40.92
C ARG A 246 -6.55 8.09 39.89
N THR A 247 -7.64 7.34 39.99
CA THR A 247 -8.03 6.29 39.05
C THR A 247 -8.88 6.81 37.89
N GLY A 248 -9.34 8.06 37.95
CA GLY A 248 -10.13 8.69 36.90
C GLY A 248 -9.62 10.10 36.61
N ALA A 249 -9.56 10.45 35.33
CA ALA A 249 -9.23 11.79 34.88
C ALA A 249 -10.20 12.28 33.80
N LEU A 250 -10.54 13.56 33.88
CA LEU A 250 -11.25 14.29 32.83
C LEU A 250 -10.22 14.90 31.89
N CYS A 251 -10.30 14.52 30.62
CA CYS A 251 -9.38 14.94 29.58
C CYS A 251 -10.10 15.77 28.51
N LYS A 252 -9.34 16.65 27.86
CA LYS A 252 -9.82 17.53 26.77
C LYS A 252 -8.80 17.59 25.63
N ASN A 253 -9.20 18.21 24.51
CA ASN A 253 -8.35 18.51 23.36
C ASN A 253 -7.79 17.30 22.58
N LEU A 254 -8.26 16.07 22.84
CA LEU A 254 -7.90 14.91 22.03
C LEU A 254 -8.66 14.88 20.69
N LEU A 255 -9.88 15.41 20.69
CA LEU A 255 -10.80 15.43 19.55
C LEU A 255 -11.33 16.85 19.33
N LYS A 256 -11.66 17.19 18.09
CA LYS A 256 -12.38 18.44 17.80
C LYS A 256 -13.78 18.35 18.42
N LYS A 257 -14.35 19.49 18.85
CA LYS A 257 -15.65 19.55 19.53
C LYS A 257 -16.81 18.90 18.74
N GLU A 258 -16.70 18.88 17.42
CA GLU A 258 -17.69 18.33 16.48
C GLU A 258 -17.48 16.84 16.18
N THR A 259 -16.37 16.24 16.65
CA THR A 259 -16.04 14.84 16.37
C THR A 259 -16.66 13.93 17.43
N ASP A 260 -17.41 12.92 16.99
CA ASP A 260 -17.98 11.91 17.88
C ASP A 260 -16.88 11.08 18.55
N ILE A 261 -17.02 10.88 19.85
CA ILE A 261 -16.10 10.09 20.68
C ILE A 261 -16.51 8.63 20.79
N SER A 262 -17.74 8.28 20.42
CA SER A 262 -18.26 6.91 20.46
C SER A 262 -17.30 5.85 19.87
N PRO A 263 -16.58 6.11 18.75
CA PRO A 263 -15.63 5.13 18.18
C PRO A 263 -14.31 4.98 18.95
N PHE A 264 -14.06 5.84 19.95
CA PHE A 264 -12.84 5.86 20.77
C PHE A 264 -13.06 5.27 22.15
N LEU A 265 -14.30 4.92 22.51
CA LEU A 265 -14.62 4.31 23.80
C LEU A 265 -13.97 2.93 23.89
N GLY A 266 -13.36 2.63 25.04
CA GLY A 266 -12.63 1.39 25.28
C GLY A 266 -11.18 1.39 24.80
N LEU A 267 -10.71 2.43 24.11
CA LEU A 267 -9.31 2.51 23.67
C LEU A 267 -8.37 2.93 24.79
N LYS A 268 -7.16 2.39 24.75
CA LYS A 268 -6.08 2.71 25.69
C LYS A 268 -5.44 4.05 25.35
N VAL A 269 -5.13 4.84 26.36
CA VAL A 269 -4.35 6.07 26.23
C VAL A 269 -3.15 6.00 27.15
N ILE A 270 -2.04 6.61 26.75
CA ILE A 270 -0.81 6.67 27.53
C ILE A 270 -0.66 8.09 28.03
N ALA A 271 -0.60 8.28 29.35
CA ALA A 271 -0.30 9.57 29.94
C ALA A 271 1.19 9.92 29.79
N SER A 272 1.55 11.19 29.95
CA SER A 272 2.94 11.65 29.82
C SER A 272 3.92 11.02 30.81
N GLY A 273 3.42 10.44 31.90
CA GLY A 273 4.22 9.66 32.86
C GLY A 273 4.35 8.17 32.53
N GLY A 274 3.80 7.73 31.38
CA GLY A 274 3.81 6.33 30.94
C GLY A 274 2.64 5.50 31.44
N GLU A 275 1.72 6.07 32.21
CA GLU A 275 0.58 5.34 32.77
C GLU A 275 -0.48 5.03 31.70
N GLU A 276 -0.94 3.78 31.66
CA GLU A 276 -2.01 3.35 30.75
C GLU A 276 -3.40 3.63 31.36
N GLY A 277 -4.25 4.29 30.60
CA GLY A 277 -5.67 4.51 30.90
C GLY A 277 -6.59 4.02 29.78
N VAL A 278 -7.88 3.97 30.04
CA VAL A 278 -8.92 3.54 29.08
C VAL A 278 -10.00 4.61 29.00
N ILE A 279 -10.40 4.99 27.78
CA ILE A 279 -11.48 5.96 27.56
C ILE A 279 -12.83 5.29 27.89
N GLU A 280 -13.55 5.80 28.89
CA GLU A 280 -14.81 5.19 29.34
C GLU A 280 -16.06 5.87 28.78
N SER A 281 -16.09 7.20 28.78
CA SER A 281 -17.31 7.95 28.44
C SER A 281 -17.01 9.36 27.93
N SER A 282 -17.98 9.90 27.18
CA SER A 282 -18.03 11.31 26.81
C SER A 282 -18.44 12.17 28.01
N PHE A 283 -17.96 13.42 28.07
CA PHE A 283 -18.33 14.38 29.11
C PHE A 283 -18.89 15.67 28.49
N GLY A 284 -20.23 15.76 28.48
CA GLY A 284 -20.96 16.91 27.96
C GLY A 284 -20.76 17.17 26.45
N LYS A 285 -21.04 18.41 26.00
CA LYS A 285 -20.97 18.82 24.58
C LYS A 285 -19.65 19.50 24.19
N SER A 286 -18.62 19.40 25.04
CA SER A 286 -17.39 20.21 24.93
C SER A 286 -16.16 19.46 24.41
N GLY A 287 -16.34 18.25 23.87
CA GLY A 287 -15.22 17.40 23.40
C GLY A 287 -14.35 16.88 24.55
N LYS A 288 -14.89 16.87 25.78
CA LYS A 288 -14.26 16.32 26.98
C LYS A 288 -14.67 14.87 27.17
N PHE A 289 -13.85 14.11 27.89
CA PHE A 289 -14.06 12.69 28.09
C PHE A 289 -13.37 12.17 29.33
N ASN A 290 -13.92 11.09 29.87
CA ASN A 290 -13.40 10.44 31.06
C ASN A 290 -12.48 9.30 30.67
N VAL A 291 -11.30 9.28 31.30
CA VAL A 291 -10.32 8.22 31.18
C VAL A 291 -10.13 7.57 32.54
N ARG A 292 -10.21 6.24 32.59
CA ARG A 292 -9.92 5.45 33.78
C ARG A 292 -8.50 4.90 33.71
N PHE A 293 -7.69 5.18 34.73
CA PHE A 293 -6.35 4.65 34.93
C PHE A 293 -6.40 3.55 36.00
N PRO A 294 -6.42 2.26 35.63
CA PRO A 294 -6.50 1.17 36.61
C PRO A 294 -5.29 1.13 37.55
N GLY A 295 -4.11 1.54 37.08
CA GLY A 295 -2.89 1.65 37.90
C GLY A 295 -2.77 2.96 38.69
N GLY A 296 -3.71 3.89 38.55
CA GLY A 296 -3.63 5.25 39.09
C GLY A 296 -2.63 6.14 38.33
N LEU A 297 -2.81 7.46 38.45
CA LEU A 297 -1.88 8.47 37.91
C LEU A 297 -0.82 8.85 38.95
N ALA A 298 0.43 9.01 38.53
CA ALA A 298 1.49 9.53 39.40
C ALA A 298 1.26 11.02 39.75
N GLU A 299 1.80 11.47 40.89
CA GLU A 299 1.65 12.86 41.37
C GLU A 299 2.22 13.89 40.40
N THR A 300 3.28 13.51 39.70
CA THR A 300 3.94 14.29 38.66
C THR A 300 3.06 14.48 37.43
N THR A 301 2.25 13.46 37.12
CA THR A 301 1.36 13.40 35.94
C THR A 301 -0.06 13.90 36.25
N GLY A 302 -0.40 14.16 37.51
CA GLY A 302 -1.71 14.67 37.93
C GLY A 302 -1.91 16.18 37.81
N LYS A 303 -0.92 16.94 37.32
CA LYS A 303 -1.00 18.41 37.25
C LYS A 303 -1.95 18.86 36.12
N PRO A 304 -3.01 19.63 36.45
CA PRO A 304 -4.01 20.07 35.47
C PRO A 304 -3.36 20.97 34.40
N ASN A 305 -3.67 20.71 33.13
CA ASN A 305 -3.14 21.38 31.94
C ASN A 305 -1.63 21.27 31.67
N THR A 306 -0.86 20.51 32.47
CA THR A 306 0.57 20.26 32.19
C THR A 306 0.79 18.87 31.59
N SER A 307 -0.03 17.90 31.99
CA SER A 307 0.11 16.52 31.57
C SER A 307 -0.65 16.26 30.28
N THR A 308 0.02 15.58 29.35
CA THR A 308 -0.55 15.17 28.07
C THR A 308 -0.97 13.71 28.11
N ILE A 309 -1.94 13.37 27.27
CA ILE A 309 -2.33 11.99 27.01
C ILE A 309 -2.22 11.73 25.52
N THR A 310 -1.68 10.57 25.17
CA THR A 310 -1.48 10.15 23.80
C THR A 310 -2.34 8.94 23.51
N LEU A 311 -3.15 9.05 22.46
CA LEU A 311 -3.89 7.93 21.88
C LEU A 311 -3.23 7.54 20.57
N ASN A 312 -2.70 6.33 20.51
CA ASN A 312 -2.25 5.70 19.27
C ASN A 312 -3.34 4.75 18.78
N PHE A 313 -3.70 4.83 17.51
CA PHE A 313 -4.66 3.91 16.90
C PHE A 313 -4.35 3.72 15.41
N LYS A 314 -4.77 2.59 14.87
CA LYS A 314 -4.71 2.25 13.45
C LYS A 314 -5.99 2.70 12.79
N ARG A 315 -5.87 3.42 11.67
CA ARG A 315 -6.99 3.76 10.79
C ARG A 315 -6.88 2.99 9.49
N TYR A 316 -7.76 2.00 9.29
CA TYR A 316 -7.82 1.23 8.06
C TYR A 316 -8.33 2.08 6.88
N MET A 317 -7.78 1.85 5.69
CA MET A 317 -8.11 2.65 4.51
C MET A 317 -9.35 2.16 3.75
N PHE A 318 -9.59 0.85 3.70
CA PHE A 318 -10.55 0.25 2.78
C PHE A 318 -11.82 -0.30 3.44
N ASP A 319 -11.79 -0.54 4.74
CA ASP A 319 -12.96 -0.96 5.50
C ASP A 319 -13.75 0.26 6.00
N GLU A 320 -14.98 0.46 5.53
CA GLU A 320 -15.90 1.53 5.98
C GLU A 320 -16.22 1.44 7.48
N GLN A 321 -16.32 0.22 8.01
CA GLN A 321 -16.62 -0.03 9.42
C GLN A 321 -15.35 0.08 10.27
N ALA A 322 -14.19 -0.45 9.83
CA ALA A 322 -12.91 -0.25 10.53
C ALA A 322 -12.22 1.10 10.27
N LYS A 323 -12.69 1.90 9.30
CA LYS A 323 -12.40 3.35 9.25
C LYS A 323 -12.96 4.04 10.51
N ARG A 324 -14.05 3.49 11.08
CA ARG A 324 -14.71 3.98 12.30
C ARG A 324 -14.25 3.21 13.53
N ALA A 325 -14.10 1.88 13.45
CA ALA A 325 -13.57 1.05 14.52
C ALA A 325 -12.06 1.29 14.60
N MET A 326 -11.67 2.23 15.44
CA MET A 326 -10.26 2.54 15.66
C MET A 326 -9.66 1.40 16.46
N VAL A 327 -8.71 0.67 15.86
CA VAL A 327 -8.11 -0.52 16.47
C VAL A 327 -6.72 -0.15 16.99
N GLN A 328 -6.31 -0.71 18.13
CA GLN A 328 -4.96 -0.60 18.65
C GLN A 328 -4.15 -1.84 18.32
#